data_AF-A0A0C9UUR8-F1
#
_entry.id   AF-A0A0C9UUR8-F1
#
_cell.length_a   1.000
_cell.length_b   1.000
_cell.length_c   1.000
_cell.angle_alpha   90.00
_cell.angle_beta   90.00
_cell.angle_gamma   90.00
#
_symmetry.space_group_name_H-M   'P 1'
#
loop_
_entity.id
_entity.type
_entity.pdbx_description
1 polymer ?
#
loop_
_entity_poly.entity_id
_entity_poly.type
_entity_poly.pdbx_seq_one_letter_code
_entity_poly.pdbx_strand_id
1 'polypeptide(L)'
;LEGHTDSVSCLSFSEDGKKLVSGSFDGSICIWDVLNWTMIGKMARTTKGHVYSVAFSRDSLYSASSYHDGSVRLWNIKQTPSMIHLKGHLSHIPSLAFAPNNKYLVTASEDATVRVWNIHDEAAVYPVTFSDSPEAALRNTHQLFESSQIPKSQWAYSLRFDDSGWIITPDFKLLLWVPPAYRKGLWWARTIGILGARGTSLDLSNFAHGELWIDCYKRI
;
A
#
# COMPACT_ATOMS: atom_id res chain seq x y z
N LEU A 1 8.66 -27.81 -9.87
CA LEU A 1 8.50 -26.41 -10.31
C LEU A 1 9.77 -25.67 -9.91
N GLU A 2 10.59 -25.26 -10.88
CA GLU A 2 11.84 -24.54 -10.62
C GLU A 2 11.67 -23.06 -10.96
N GLY A 3 12.14 -22.18 -10.10
CA GLY A 3 11.98 -20.73 -10.29
C GLY A 3 12.41 -19.88 -9.11
N HIS A 4 12.33 -20.42 -7.89
CA HIS A 4 12.84 -19.76 -6.68
C HIS A 4 14.30 -20.13 -6.40
N THR A 5 15.06 -19.18 -5.86
CA THR A 5 16.47 -19.35 -5.48
C THR A 5 16.66 -19.45 -3.96
N ASP A 6 15.57 -19.44 -3.20
CA ASP A 6 15.53 -19.61 -1.74
C ASP A 6 14.21 -20.27 -1.34
N SER A 7 14.06 -20.58 -0.06
CA SER A 7 12.91 -21.28 0.56
C SER A 7 11.58 -20.69 0.11
N VAL A 8 10.71 -21.56 -0.39
CA VAL A 8 9.31 -21.22 -0.67
C VAL A 8 8.58 -21.16 0.67
N SER A 9 8.04 -19.98 0.99
CA SER A 9 7.45 -19.70 2.30
C SER A 9 5.93 -19.79 2.29
N CYS A 10 5.30 -19.60 1.14
CA CYS A 10 3.85 -19.51 1.02
C CYS A 10 3.37 -19.85 -0.40
N LEU A 11 2.12 -20.35 -0.47
CA LEU A 11 1.48 -20.83 -1.68
C LEU A 11 -0.02 -20.49 -1.63
N SER A 12 -0.63 -20.19 -2.77
CA SER A 12 -2.08 -20.02 -2.90
C SER A 12 -2.54 -20.45 -4.28
N PHE A 13 -3.55 -21.32 -4.34
CA PHE A 13 -4.27 -21.58 -5.59
C PHE A 13 -5.23 -20.44 -5.90
N SER A 14 -5.51 -20.23 -7.19
CA SER A 14 -6.67 -19.47 -7.62
C SER A 14 -7.95 -20.28 -7.36
N GLU A 15 -9.07 -19.60 -7.15
CA GLU A 15 -10.36 -20.25 -6.86
C GLU A 15 -10.83 -21.14 -8.02
N ASP A 16 -10.48 -20.77 -9.26
CA ASP A 16 -10.76 -21.58 -10.45
C ASP A 16 -9.83 -22.78 -10.62
N GLY A 17 -8.82 -22.93 -9.75
CA GLY A 17 -7.83 -24.02 -9.75
C GLY A 17 -6.84 -23.98 -10.92
N LYS A 18 -6.88 -22.97 -11.79
CA LYS A 18 -6.05 -22.92 -13.00
C LYS A 18 -4.66 -22.36 -12.75
N LYS A 19 -4.49 -21.61 -11.67
CA LYS A 19 -3.22 -20.94 -11.33
C LYS A 19 -2.82 -21.25 -9.90
N LEU A 20 -1.51 -21.24 -9.70
CA LEU A 20 -0.89 -21.28 -8.38
C LEU A 20 0.03 -20.06 -8.28
N VAL A 21 0.07 -19.42 -7.12
CA VAL A 21 1.05 -18.39 -6.78
C VAL A 21 1.91 -18.94 -5.66
N SER A 22 3.23 -18.77 -5.78
CA SER A 22 4.20 -19.07 -4.74
C SER A 22 5.00 -17.82 -4.38
N GLY A 23 5.28 -17.65 -3.09
CA GLY A 23 6.20 -16.63 -2.58
C GLY A 23 7.42 -17.28 -1.93
N SER A 24 8.56 -16.61 -2.02
CA SER A 24 9.83 -17.11 -1.47
C SER A 24 10.59 -16.04 -0.68
N PHE A 25 11.49 -16.53 0.16
CA PHE A 25 12.49 -15.72 0.84
C PHE A 25 13.52 -15.08 -0.10
N ASP A 26 13.59 -15.50 -1.37
CA ASP A 26 14.34 -14.79 -2.41
C ASP A 26 13.70 -13.44 -2.80
N GLY A 27 12.51 -13.15 -2.26
CA GLY A 27 11.75 -11.93 -2.50
C GLY A 27 10.99 -11.91 -3.83
N SER A 28 10.92 -13.06 -4.50
CA SER A 28 10.16 -13.26 -5.71
C SER A 28 8.83 -13.98 -5.45
N ILE A 29 7.92 -13.74 -6.38
CA ILE A 29 6.62 -14.36 -6.48
C ILE A 29 6.53 -14.96 -7.86
N CYS A 30 6.20 -16.25 -7.93
CA CYS A 30 6.03 -16.96 -9.19
C CYS A 30 4.55 -17.32 -9.38
N ILE A 31 4.08 -17.20 -10.61
CA ILE A 31 2.74 -17.62 -11.04
C ILE A 31 2.94 -18.85 -11.92
N TRP A 32 2.19 -19.91 -11.62
CA TRP A 32 2.27 -21.18 -12.31
C TRP A 32 0.93 -21.50 -12.96
N ASP A 33 0.99 -22.05 -14.17
CA ASP A 33 -0.13 -22.72 -14.81
C ASP A 33 -0.26 -24.13 -14.23
N VAL A 34 -1.41 -24.46 -13.66
CA VAL A 34 -1.63 -25.74 -12.97
C VAL A 34 -1.87 -26.88 -13.97
N LEU A 35 -2.35 -26.57 -15.18
CA LEU A 35 -2.61 -27.58 -16.20
C LEU A 35 -1.30 -28.19 -16.72
N ASN A 36 -0.30 -27.34 -16.97
CA ASN A 36 0.98 -27.75 -17.54
C ASN A 36 2.12 -27.78 -16.52
N TRP A 37 1.89 -27.29 -15.30
CA TRP A 37 2.91 -27.13 -14.26
C TRP A 37 4.12 -26.32 -14.74
N THR A 38 3.85 -25.21 -15.44
CA THR A 38 4.88 -24.31 -15.97
C THR A 38 4.79 -22.93 -15.35
N MET A 39 5.92 -22.24 -15.22
CA MET A 39 5.94 -20.86 -14.75
C MET A 39 5.46 -19.92 -15.88
N ILE A 40 4.40 -19.18 -15.62
CA ILE A 40 3.82 -18.22 -16.58
C ILE A 40 4.08 -16.76 -16.19
N GLY A 41 4.62 -16.53 -14.99
CA GLY A 41 5.05 -15.21 -14.56
C GLY A 41 5.98 -15.28 -13.37
N LYS A 42 6.93 -14.35 -13.30
CA LYS A 42 7.80 -14.14 -12.15
C LYS A 42 7.91 -12.65 -11.88
N MET A 43 7.71 -12.27 -10.62
CA MET A 43 7.83 -10.91 -10.15
C MET A 43 8.85 -10.91 -9.02
N ALA A 44 9.91 -10.11 -9.15
CA ALA A 44 10.92 -9.97 -8.12
C ALA A 44 11.00 -8.52 -7.67
N ARG A 45 11.25 -8.30 -6.39
CA ARG A 45 11.66 -6.99 -5.90
C ARG A 45 13.10 -6.72 -6.31
N THR A 46 13.40 -5.46 -6.64
CA THR A 46 14.78 -4.98 -6.80
C THR A 46 15.52 -4.93 -5.46
N THR A 47 14.79 -4.88 -4.35
CA THR A 47 15.30 -4.91 -2.98
C THR A 47 15.13 -6.29 -2.36
N LYS A 48 16.13 -6.80 -1.63
CA LYS A 48 15.98 -8.01 -0.80
C LYS A 48 14.80 -7.83 0.15
N GLY A 49 13.82 -8.73 0.11
CA GLY A 49 12.70 -8.67 1.03
C GLY A 49 11.91 -9.98 0.96
N HIS A 50 11.90 -10.72 2.06
CA HIS A 50 11.21 -12.00 2.17
C HIS A 50 9.70 -11.84 1.94
N VAL A 51 9.12 -12.70 1.10
CA VAL A 51 7.67 -12.86 0.99
C VAL A 51 7.23 -13.78 2.13
N TYR A 52 6.23 -13.38 2.91
CA TYR A 52 5.72 -14.21 4.02
C TYR A 52 4.37 -14.85 3.71
N SER A 53 3.52 -14.15 2.96
CA SER A 53 2.20 -14.64 2.61
C SER A 53 1.81 -14.19 1.22
N VAL A 54 1.03 -15.03 0.54
CA VAL A 54 0.40 -14.76 -0.74
C VAL A 54 -1.05 -15.24 -0.65
N ALA A 55 -1.96 -14.53 -1.33
CA ALA A 55 -3.34 -14.97 -1.47
C ALA A 55 -3.88 -14.60 -2.86
N PHE A 56 -4.88 -15.35 -3.31
CA PHE A 56 -5.75 -14.97 -4.42
C PHE A 56 -7.06 -14.39 -3.91
N SER A 57 -7.61 -13.42 -4.66
CA SER A 57 -9.02 -13.05 -4.53
C SER A 57 -9.90 -14.18 -5.04
N ARG A 58 -11.15 -14.27 -4.58
CA ARG A 58 -12.06 -15.35 -4.97
C ARG A 58 -12.48 -15.27 -6.44
N ASP A 59 -12.50 -14.08 -7.01
CA ASP A 59 -12.72 -13.89 -8.46
C ASP A 59 -11.48 -14.26 -9.30
N SER A 60 -10.36 -14.64 -8.65
CA SER A 60 -9.08 -14.97 -9.29
C SER A 60 -8.51 -13.84 -10.17
N LEU A 61 -8.99 -12.60 -10.00
CA LEU A 61 -8.52 -11.43 -10.73
C LEU A 61 -7.34 -10.76 -10.05
N TYR A 62 -7.23 -10.90 -8.73
CA TYR A 62 -6.19 -10.30 -7.94
C TYR A 62 -5.38 -11.33 -7.17
N SER A 63 -4.12 -11.01 -6.94
CA SER A 63 -3.32 -11.65 -5.91
C SER A 63 -2.67 -10.59 -5.04
N ALA A 64 -2.47 -10.90 -3.76
CA ALA A 64 -1.78 -10.05 -2.83
C ALA A 64 -0.58 -10.78 -2.23
N SER A 65 0.45 -10.03 -1.87
CA SER A 65 1.60 -10.56 -1.15
C SER A 65 2.05 -9.62 -0.03
N SER A 66 2.53 -10.21 1.06
CA SER A 66 3.08 -9.48 2.19
C SER A 66 4.59 -9.67 2.35
N TYR A 67 5.25 -8.66 2.92
CA TYR A 67 6.70 -8.59 3.03
C TYR A 67 7.20 -8.26 4.44
N HIS A 68 8.52 -8.41 4.62
CA HIS A 68 9.23 -8.05 5.86
C HIS A 68 9.12 -6.56 6.23
N ASP A 69 9.14 -5.68 5.25
CA ASP A 69 9.17 -4.22 5.44
C ASP A 69 7.80 -3.58 5.70
N GLY A 70 6.80 -4.39 6.07
CA GLY A 70 5.43 -3.91 6.26
C GLY A 70 4.74 -3.46 4.96
N SER A 71 5.33 -3.75 3.79
CA SER A 71 4.66 -3.51 2.53
C SER A 71 3.73 -4.66 2.15
N VAL A 72 2.64 -4.30 1.50
CA VAL A 72 1.76 -5.25 0.81
C VAL A 72 1.65 -4.80 -0.63
N ARG A 73 1.68 -5.77 -1.54
CA ARG A 73 1.48 -5.52 -2.95
C ARG A 73 0.28 -6.30 -3.44
N LEU A 74 -0.55 -5.64 -4.22
CA LEU A 74 -1.76 -6.17 -4.84
C LEU A 74 -1.61 -6.04 -6.35
N TRP A 75 -1.86 -7.13 -7.07
CA TRP A 75 -1.69 -7.19 -8.53
C TRP A 75 -2.96 -7.66 -9.19
N ASN A 76 -3.31 -7.03 -10.31
CA ASN A 76 -4.30 -7.58 -11.23
C ASN A 76 -3.62 -8.60 -12.16
N ILE A 77 -4.08 -9.84 -12.12
CA ILE A 77 -3.53 -10.97 -12.86
C ILE A 77 -3.79 -10.84 -14.38
N LYS A 78 -4.83 -10.12 -14.80
CA LYS A 78 -5.15 -9.88 -16.22
C LYS A 78 -4.44 -8.67 -16.81
N GLN A 79 -4.17 -7.66 -15.99
CA GLN A 79 -3.57 -6.39 -16.40
C GLN A 79 -2.20 -6.24 -15.77
N THR A 80 -1.24 -7.07 -16.19
CA THR A 80 0.17 -6.85 -15.86
C THR A 80 0.68 -5.64 -16.65
N PRO A 81 1.32 -4.62 -16.02
CA PRO A 81 1.89 -4.60 -14.67
C PRO A 81 1.15 -3.64 -13.70
N SER A 82 -0.19 -3.67 -13.61
CA SER A 82 -0.90 -2.85 -12.62
C SER A 82 -0.68 -3.42 -11.20
N MET A 83 0.12 -2.69 -10.42
CA MET A 83 0.54 -3.05 -9.06
C MET A 83 0.18 -1.92 -8.11
N ILE A 84 -0.64 -2.24 -7.11
CA ILE A 84 -1.01 -1.33 -6.03
C ILE A 84 -0.15 -1.63 -4.82
N HIS A 85 0.51 -0.61 -4.29
CA HIS A 85 1.27 -0.69 -3.05
C HIS A 85 0.39 -0.22 -1.90
N LEU A 86 0.10 -1.14 -0.97
CA LEU A 86 -0.60 -0.82 0.27
C LEU A 86 0.47 -0.66 1.36
N LYS A 87 0.58 0.57 1.87
CA LYS A 87 1.59 0.97 2.86
C LYS A 87 0.90 1.32 4.16
N GLY A 88 1.56 1.08 5.28
CA GLY A 88 1.13 1.58 6.58
C GLY A 88 1.46 0.68 7.77
N HIS A 89 1.74 -0.60 7.55
CA HIS A 89 2.31 -1.43 8.60
C HIS A 89 3.73 -1.00 8.93
N LEU A 90 4.12 -1.12 10.20
CA LEU A 90 5.42 -0.71 10.72
C LEU A 90 6.37 -1.88 10.97
N SER A 91 5.91 -3.10 10.72
CA SER A 91 6.70 -4.33 10.86
C SER A 91 6.20 -5.37 9.85
N HIS A 92 6.87 -6.51 9.80
CA HIS A 92 6.54 -7.57 8.86
C HIS A 92 5.12 -8.10 9.04
N ILE A 93 4.59 -8.63 7.93
CA ILE A 93 3.20 -9.03 7.80
C ILE A 93 3.19 -10.54 7.55
N PRO A 94 3.08 -11.37 8.59
CA PRO A 94 3.10 -12.83 8.45
C PRO A 94 1.87 -13.39 7.74
N SER A 95 0.77 -12.64 7.68
CA SER A 95 -0.49 -13.15 7.12
C SER A 95 -1.34 -12.08 6.44
N LEU A 96 -1.98 -12.47 5.35
CA LEU A 96 -3.01 -11.70 4.67
C LEU A 96 -4.14 -12.61 4.17
N ALA A 97 -5.32 -12.03 3.93
CA ALA A 97 -6.46 -12.74 3.37
C ALA A 97 -7.41 -11.79 2.64
N PHE A 98 -7.95 -12.22 1.50
CA PHE A 98 -9.04 -11.51 0.84
C PHE A 98 -10.37 -11.79 1.54
N ALA A 99 -11.20 -10.77 1.67
CA ALA A 99 -12.57 -10.92 2.09
C ALA A 99 -13.38 -11.68 1.01
N PRO A 100 -14.36 -12.52 1.39
CA PRO A 100 -15.16 -13.28 0.43
C PRO A 100 -15.90 -12.44 -0.61
N ASN A 101 -16.17 -11.17 -0.30
CA ASN A 101 -16.84 -10.22 -1.19
C ASN A 101 -15.90 -9.60 -2.25
N ASN A 102 -14.62 -9.96 -2.28
CA ASN A 102 -13.57 -9.39 -3.14
C ASN A 102 -13.37 -7.87 -3.03
N LYS A 103 -13.96 -7.19 -2.04
CA LYS A 103 -13.79 -5.74 -1.87
C LYS A 103 -12.63 -5.38 -0.95
N TYR A 104 -12.30 -6.29 -0.04
CA TYR A 104 -11.35 -6.00 1.03
C TYR A 104 -10.21 -7.00 1.08
N LEU A 105 -9.05 -6.49 1.47
CA LEU A 105 -7.91 -7.28 1.90
C LEU A 105 -7.69 -7.01 3.39
N VAL A 106 -7.40 -8.06 4.16
CA VAL A 106 -7.04 -7.94 5.58
C VAL A 106 -5.60 -8.40 5.74
N THR A 107 -4.80 -7.63 6.48
CA THR A 107 -3.40 -7.96 6.77
C THR A 107 -3.15 -7.88 8.26
N ALA A 108 -2.40 -8.84 8.80
CA ALA A 108 -1.97 -8.87 10.19
C ALA A 108 -0.45 -8.69 10.25
N SER A 109 0.02 -7.84 11.16
CA SER A 109 1.45 -7.50 11.30
C SER A 109 1.95 -7.67 12.72
N GLU A 110 3.25 -7.89 12.84
CA GLU A 110 3.97 -7.82 14.11
C GLU A 110 3.99 -6.42 14.73
N ASP A 111 3.56 -5.38 14.01
CA ASP A 111 3.28 -4.09 14.64
C ASP A 111 2.08 -4.16 15.62
N ALA A 112 1.50 -5.35 15.80
CA ALA A 112 0.34 -5.66 16.62
C ALA A 112 -0.90 -4.88 16.17
N THR A 113 -1.06 -4.74 14.85
CA THR A 113 -2.30 -4.30 14.21
C THR A 113 -2.80 -5.29 13.17
N VAL A 114 -4.11 -5.24 12.95
CA VAL A 114 -4.75 -5.77 11.74
C VAL A 114 -5.27 -4.58 10.94
N ARG A 115 -4.94 -4.52 9.65
CA ARG A 115 -5.42 -3.46 8.74
C ARG A 115 -6.38 -4.04 7.71
N VAL A 116 -7.43 -3.27 7.42
CA VAL A 116 -8.41 -3.59 6.38
C VAL A 116 -8.25 -2.58 5.24
N TRP A 117 -8.07 -3.09 4.03
CA TRP A 117 -7.80 -2.31 2.83
C TRP A 117 -8.94 -2.43 1.84
N ASN A 118 -9.38 -1.33 1.24
CA ASN A 118 -10.22 -1.36 0.05
C ASN A 118 -9.35 -1.62 -1.19
N ILE A 119 -9.62 -2.72 -1.89
CA ILE A 119 -8.82 -3.11 -3.07
C ILE A 119 -9.31 -2.43 -4.37
N HIS A 120 -10.50 -1.84 -4.35
CA HIS A 120 -11.04 -1.06 -5.44
C HIS A 120 -10.91 0.43 -5.16
N ASP A 121 -10.73 1.23 -6.20
CA ASP A 121 -10.70 2.69 -6.10
C ASP A 121 -12.15 3.21 -6.09
N GLU A 122 -12.87 2.95 -5.00
CA GLU A 122 -14.12 3.67 -4.76
C GLU A 122 -13.72 5.06 -4.24
N ALA A 123 -13.91 6.07 -5.10
CA ALA A 123 -13.70 7.47 -4.74
C ALA A 123 -14.47 7.79 -3.45
N ALA A 124 -13.79 8.46 -2.52
CA ALA A 124 -14.27 8.88 -1.19
C ALA A 124 -14.08 7.84 -0.08
N VAL A 125 -12.88 7.79 0.51
CA VAL A 125 -12.56 8.33 1.85
C VAL A 125 -11.05 8.17 1.98
N TYR A 126 -10.30 9.15 1.48
CA TYR A 126 -8.85 9.13 1.64
C TYR A 126 -8.52 9.60 3.07
N PRO A 127 -7.70 8.88 3.85
CA PRO A 127 -7.26 9.39 5.15
C PRO A 127 -6.21 10.50 5.03
N VAL A 128 -5.85 10.85 3.80
CA VAL A 128 -5.14 12.07 3.41
C VAL A 128 -5.97 12.69 2.28
N THR A 129 -7.00 13.46 2.61
CA THR A 129 -7.69 14.32 1.65
C THR A 129 -7.01 15.68 1.64
N PHE A 130 -6.44 16.05 0.50
CA PHE A 130 -6.20 17.45 0.21
C PHE A 130 -7.57 18.09 -0.09
N SER A 131 -7.83 19.29 0.41
CA SER A 131 -9.11 19.96 0.14
C SER A 131 -9.33 20.19 -1.35
N ASP A 132 -10.59 20.01 -1.77
CA ASP A 132 -11.07 20.37 -3.11
C ASP A 132 -11.48 21.85 -3.21
N SER A 133 -11.52 22.59 -2.09
CA SER A 133 -11.79 24.03 -2.05
C SER A 133 -10.50 24.81 -2.33
N PRO A 134 -10.45 25.62 -3.41
CA PRO A 134 -9.28 26.44 -3.75
C PRO A 134 -8.88 27.42 -2.64
N GLU A 135 -9.81 27.79 -1.76
CA GLU A 135 -9.50 28.71 -0.67
C GLU A 135 -8.75 28.03 0.49
N ALA A 136 -8.94 26.72 0.70
CA ALA A 136 -8.35 25.96 1.81
C ALA A 136 -7.27 24.95 1.35
N ALA A 137 -7.19 24.68 0.06
CA ALA A 137 -6.21 23.78 -0.54
C ALA A 137 -4.84 24.43 -0.71
N LEU A 138 -3.83 23.56 -0.83
CA LEU A 138 -2.51 23.88 -1.37
C LEU A 138 -2.63 24.84 -2.56
N ARG A 139 -2.30 26.12 -2.36
CA ARG A 139 -2.32 27.12 -3.46
C ARG A 139 -1.41 26.71 -4.62
N ASN A 140 -0.44 25.82 -4.37
CA ASN A 140 0.34 25.19 -5.43
C ASN A 140 0.77 23.75 -5.07
N THR A 141 -0.15 22.77 -5.14
CA THR A 141 0.20 21.34 -5.04
C THR A 141 1.26 20.92 -6.06
N HIS A 142 1.31 21.60 -7.20
CA HIS A 142 2.28 21.31 -8.24
C HIS A 142 3.71 21.65 -7.80
N GLN A 143 3.96 22.59 -6.88
CA GLN A 143 5.30 22.83 -6.31
C GLN A 143 5.80 21.67 -5.43
N LEU A 144 4.88 21.01 -4.71
CA LEU A 144 5.22 19.88 -3.85
C LEU A 144 5.72 18.68 -4.67
N PHE A 145 5.15 18.53 -5.87
CA PHE A 145 5.39 17.45 -6.82
C PHE A 145 6.01 17.94 -8.14
N GLU A 146 6.62 19.13 -8.17
CA GLU A 146 6.99 19.86 -9.41
C GLU A 146 8.08 19.14 -10.20
N SER A 147 8.93 18.45 -9.47
CA SER A 147 9.97 17.56 -9.95
C SER A 147 9.42 16.18 -10.37
N SER A 148 8.18 15.85 -10.00
CA SER A 148 7.60 14.52 -10.17
C SER A 148 6.70 14.46 -11.40
N GLN A 149 6.95 13.52 -12.29
CA GLN A 149 6.06 13.22 -13.43
C GLN A 149 4.81 12.43 -13.02
N ILE A 150 4.37 12.55 -11.75
CA ILE A 150 3.32 11.72 -11.17
C ILE A 150 1.95 12.39 -11.36
N PRO A 151 0.95 11.72 -11.96
CA PRO A 151 -0.40 12.25 -12.10
C PRO A 151 -1.01 12.62 -10.74
N LYS A 152 -1.83 13.68 -10.69
CA LYS A 152 -2.48 14.16 -9.45
C LYS A 152 -3.25 13.06 -8.70
N SER A 153 -3.93 12.18 -9.44
CA SER A 153 -4.69 11.05 -8.89
C SER A 153 -3.81 10.04 -8.16
N GLN A 154 -2.49 10.07 -8.36
CA GLN A 154 -1.53 9.16 -7.75
C GLN A 154 -0.77 9.74 -6.56
N TRP A 155 -0.93 11.03 -6.26
CA TRP A 155 -0.18 11.71 -5.20
C TRP A 155 -0.41 11.10 -3.81
N ALA A 156 -1.66 10.78 -3.45
CA ALA A 156 -1.97 10.15 -2.16
C ALA A 156 -1.28 8.79 -1.96
N TYR A 157 -1.01 8.07 -3.04
CA TYR A 157 -0.36 6.75 -3.03
C TYR A 157 1.17 6.83 -3.08
N SER A 158 1.72 8.00 -3.44
CA SER A 158 3.14 8.20 -3.67
C SER A 158 3.90 8.57 -2.39
N LEU A 159 3.19 9.11 -1.39
CA LEU A 159 3.74 9.42 -0.07
C LEU A 159 4.36 8.17 0.60
N ARG A 160 5.42 8.41 1.39
CA ARG A 160 6.11 7.36 2.15
C ARG A 160 6.34 7.81 3.58
N PHE A 161 6.50 6.82 4.46
CA PHE A 161 6.98 7.03 5.82
C PHE A 161 8.48 6.73 5.84
N ASP A 162 9.29 7.63 6.37
CA ASP A 162 10.70 7.33 6.66
C ASP A 162 10.88 6.78 8.08
N ASP A 163 12.06 6.24 8.37
CA ASP A 163 12.36 5.65 9.68
C ASP A 163 12.37 6.70 10.82
N SER A 164 12.49 7.98 10.48
CA SER A 164 12.50 9.09 11.45
C SER A 164 11.10 9.54 11.86
N GLY A 165 10.08 9.17 11.08
CA GLY A 165 8.69 9.49 11.33
C GLY A 165 8.06 10.51 10.42
N TRP A 166 8.77 10.91 9.36
CA TRP A 166 8.28 11.88 8.40
C TRP A 166 7.48 11.18 7.31
N ILE A 167 6.34 11.79 7.00
CA ILE A 167 5.69 11.61 5.71
C ILE A 167 6.49 12.42 4.71
N ILE A 168 7.04 11.74 3.71
CA ILE A 168 7.86 12.32 2.65
C ILE A 168 7.23 12.11 1.28
N THR A 169 7.51 13.04 0.38
CA THR A 169 7.18 12.93 -1.03
C THR A 169 8.12 11.96 -1.75
N PRO A 170 7.79 11.54 -2.99
CA PRO A 170 8.67 10.71 -3.81
C PRO A 170 10.07 11.29 -4.06
N ASP A 171 10.21 12.61 -4.07
CA ASP A 171 11.46 13.37 -4.18
C ASP A 171 12.11 13.67 -2.81
N PHE A 172 11.70 12.96 -1.76
CA PHE A 172 12.27 13.03 -0.41
C PHE A 172 12.09 14.37 0.33
N LYS A 173 11.15 15.22 -0.10
CA LYS A 173 10.77 16.40 0.67
C LYS A 173 9.94 16.00 1.88
N LEU A 174 10.20 16.64 3.02
CA LEU A 174 9.47 16.42 4.26
C LEU A 174 8.13 17.15 4.20
N LEU A 175 7.03 16.44 4.46
CA LEU A 175 5.68 17.00 4.50
C LEU A 175 5.20 17.20 5.93
N LEU A 176 5.16 16.11 6.71
CA LEU A 176 4.63 16.11 8.07
C LEU A 176 5.32 15.07 8.92
N TRP A 177 5.76 15.47 10.11
CA TRP A 177 6.24 14.53 11.10
C TRP A 177 5.07 13.98 11.92
N VAL A 178 4.99 12.65 12.03
CA VAL A 178 3.95 11.98 12.82
C VAL A 178 4.55 11.55 14.16
N PRO A 179 4.00 11.99 15.30
CA PRO A 179 4.49 11.56 16.60
C PRO A 179 4.39 10.04 16.78
N PRO A 180 5.39 9.38 17.42
CA PRO A 180 5.43 7.92 17.58
C PRO A 180 4.13 7.29 18.07
N ALA A 181 3.43 7.95 18.99
CA ALA A 181 2.17 7.49 19.56
C ALA A 181 1.03 7.31 18.53
N TYR A 182 1.10 8.00 17.38
CA TYR A 182 0.05 7.98 16.36
C TYR A 182 0.37 7.11 15.14
N ARG A 183 1.65 6.75 14.95
CA ARG A 183 2.13 6.07 13.72
C ARG A 183 1.43 4.73 13.48
N LYS A 184 1.34 3.92 14.54
CA LYS A 184 0.74 2.57 14.49
C LYS A 184 -0.73 2.61 14.06
N GLY A 185 -1.46 3.61 14.53
CA GLY A 185 -2.87 3.82 14.22
C GLY A 185 -3.14 4.69 13.00
N LEU A 186 -2.10 5.15 12.29
CA LEU A 186 -2.28 6.08 11.17
C LEU A 186 -2.95 5.38 9.99
N TRP A 187 -4.06 5.94 9.53
CA TRP A 187 -4.76 5.50 8.34
C TRP A 187 -4.00 5.97 7.10
N TRP A 188 -3.72 5.04 6.20
CA TRP A 188 -3.08 5.30 4.91
C TRP A 188 -4.07 5.12 3.76
N ALA A 189 -3.73 5.58 2.56
CA ALA A 189 -4.57 5.38 1.39
C ALA A 189 -5.10 3.93 1.31
N ARG A 190 -6.40 3.78 1.04
CA ARG A 190 -7.15 2.51 1.03
C ARG A 190 -7.37 1.84 2.39
N THR A 191 -6.78 2.32 3.48
CA THR A 191 -7.09 1.81 4.83
C THR A 191 -8.50 2.25 5.21
N ILE A 192 -9.37 1.29 5.53
CA ILE A 192 -10.75 1.55 6.00
C ILE A 192 -10.98 1.08 7.44
N GLY A 193 -9.99 0.43 8.04
CA GLY A 193 -10.07 -0.03 9.42
C GLY A 193 -8.71 -0.48 9.95
N ILE A 194 -8.50 -0.24 11.25
CA ILE A 194 -7.32 -0.70 11.99
C ILE A 194 -7.80 -1.28 13.32
N LEU A 195 -7.40 -2.51 13.62
CA LEU A 195 -7.60 -3.17 14.91
C LEU A 195 -6.27 -3.22 15.65
N GLY A 196 -6.29 -3.12 16.99
CA GLY A 196 -5.07 -3.18 17.82
C GLY A 196 -4.35 -1.84 18.03
N ALA A 197 -4.91 -0.73 17.53
CA ALA A 197 -4.43 0.62 17.77
C ALA A 197 -5.59 1.63 17.73
N ARG A 198 -5.40 2.82 18.33
CA ARG A 198 -6.33 3.95 18.16
C ARG A 198 -6.18 4.49 16.73
N GLY A 199 -7.25 4.42 15.94
CA GLY A 199 -7.28 4.99 14.59
C GLY A 199 -6.93 6.48 14.63
N THR A 200 -5.97 6.88 13.82
CA THR A 200 -5.56 8.27 13.60
C THR A 200 -5.70 8.57 12.11
N SER A 201 -6.51 9.55 11.76
CA SER A 201 -6.66 10.05 10.39
C SER A 201 -6.01 11.42 10.27
N LEU A 202 -5.42 11.71 9.11
CA LEU A 202 -4.80 12.99 8.85
C LEU A 202 -5.71 13.82 7.94
N ASP A 203 -6.45 14.75 8.53
CA ASP A 203 -7.26 15.69 7.76
C ASP A 203 -6.40 16.86 7.26
N LEU A 204 -6.03 16.83 5.98
CA LEU A 204 -5.30 17.93 5.32
C LEU A 204 -6.22 18.89 4.57
N SER A 205 -7.53 18.87 4.84
CA SER A 205 -8.49 19.76 4.17
C SER A 205 -8.20 21.25 4.42
N ASN A 206 -7.62 21.59 5.56
CA ASN A 206 -7.26 22.97 5.90
C ASN A 206 -5.75 23.19 5.96
N PHE A 207 -4.96 22.30 5.35
CA PHE A 207 -3.51 22.40 5.36
C PHE A 207 -3.02 23.51 4.42
N ALA A 208 -2.37 24.52 5.00
CA ALA A 208 -1.73 25.60 4.27
C ALA A 208 -0.20 25.41 4.21
N HIS A 209 0.41 25.78 3.08
CA HIS A 209 1.85 25.69 2.84
C HIS A 209 2.32 26.83 1.92
N GLY A 210 3.60 27.20 2.00
CA GLY A 210 4.20 28.26 1.18
C GLY A 210 5.26 29.04 1.96
N GLU A 211 5.84 30.05 1.32
CA GLU A 211 6.86 30.92 1.94
C GLU A 211 6.25 32.06 2.77
N LEU A 212 4.94 32.32 2.60
CA LEU A 212 4.23 33.40 3.27
C LEU A 212 3.40 32.87 4.45
N TRP A 213 3.93 33.01 5.67
CA TRP A 213 3.25 32.60 6.91
C TRP A 213 1.81 33.13 7.06
N ILE A 214 1.53 34.32 6.51
CA ILE A 214 0.20 34.93 6.57
C ILE A 214 -0.87 34.12 5.81
N ASP A 215 -0.47 33.35 4.80
CA ASP A 215 -1.37 32.46 4.07
C ASP A 215 -1.73 31.21 4.87
N CYS A 216 -0.91 30.85 5.88
CA CYS A 216 -1.19 29.75 6.80
C CYS A 216 -2.12 30.15 7.95
N TYR A 217 -2.32 31.44 8.19
CA TYR A 217 -3.17 31.96 9.25
C TYR A 217 -4.49 32.47 8.68
N LYS A 218 -5.48 31.59 8.58
CA LYS A 218 -6.88 32.04 8.49
C LYS A 218 -7.41 32.27 9.89
N ARG A 219 -7.77 33.52 10.21
CA ARG A 219 -8.51 33.86 11.42
C ARG A 219 -9.91 33.23 11.28
N ILE A 220 -10.17 32.18 12.08
CA ILE A 220 -11.52 31.61 12.26
C ILE A 220 -12.36 32.63 13.04
#